data_AF-A0AAP0RRR6-F1
#
_entry.id   AF-A0AAP0RRR6-F1
#
_cell.length_a   1.000
_cell.length_b   1.000
_cell.length_c   1.000
_cell.angle_alpha   90.00
_cell.angle_beta   90.00
_cell.angle_gamma   90.00
#
_symmetry.space_group_name_H-M   'P 1'
#
loop_
_entity.id
_entity.type
_entity.pdbx_description
1 polymer ?
#
loop_
_entity_poly.entity_id
_entity_poly.type
_entity_poly.pdbx_seq_one_letter_code
_entity_poly.pdbx_strand_id
1 'polypeptide(L)'
;MRGSFFVFKRRMVQRLRQLAIFVIGSAKVKLLLCCCFAFTLLVLASRAPAFMGWEHQTVPPDRSSVHRKGYTILMNTWKRNDLLKKSISHYTKCAGLDSIHIVWSEPDPPSDSLTNFLNHVIKSNSRGGRQIELKYDINKEDSLNNRFKEIKGLKTDAVFSIDDDVIFPCSSVEFAFNVWRSAPDTMVGYVPRVHWLDQSKGNMDHYIYGGWWSVWWMGTYSMVLSKAAFFHKKYLSLYTNEMPASIRDYVTKNRNCEDIAMSFLVANATGASPIWVKGDINEIGSTGISSLGGHSEKRSECVNRFVAEYGRMPLVSTSVKAVDSRGVWFW
;
A
#
# COMPACT_ATOMS: atom_id res chain seq x y z
N MET A 1 -47.21 -21.20 -80.10
CA MET A 1 -45.85 -21.34 -79.52
C MET A 1 -44.88 -20.42 -80.25
N ARG A 2 -44.54 -19.25 -79.69
CA ARG A 2 -43.38 -18.42 -80.06
C ARG A 2 -43.24 -17.28 -79.03
N GLY A 3 -42.84 -17.65 -77.81
CA GLY A 3 -42.70 -16.69 -76.69
C GLY A 3 -41.51 -16.94 -75.76
N SER A 4 -40.75 -18.03 -75.93
CA SER A 4 -39.74 -18.42 -74.93
C SER A 4 -38.30 -17.98 -75.22
N PHE A 5 -37.98 -17.46 -76.40
CA PHE A 5 -36.58 -17.12 -76.73
C PHE A 5 -36.12 -15.73 -76.26
N PHE A 6 -37.03 -14.79 -76.02
CA PHE A 6 -36.67 -13.42 -75.60
C PHE A 6 -36.44 -13.27 -74.08
N VAL A 7 -37.03 -14.14 -73.26
CA VAL A 7 -36.94 -14.06 -71.79
C VAL A 7 -35.61 -14.61 -71.26
N PHE A 8 -35.04 -15.63 -71.92
CA PHE A 8 -33.78 -16.25 -71.48
C PHE A 8 -32.56 -15.33 -71.65
N LYS A 9 -32.48 -14.53 -72.71
CA LYS A 9 -31.35 -13.58 -72.91
C LYS A 9 -31.32 -12.46 -71.88
N ARG A 10 -32.46 -11.94 -71.42
CA ARG A 10 -32.52 -10.87 -70.39
C ARG A 10 -32.08 -11.34 -69.01
N ARG A 11 -32.47 -12.56 -68.61
CA ARG A 11 -32.09 -13.15 -67.31
C ARG A 11 -30.59 -13.46 -67.20
N MET A 12 -29.95 -13.87 -68.29
CA MET A 12 -28.51 -14.17 -68.26
C MET A 12 -27.64 -12.90 -68.15
N VAL A 13 -28.03 -11.82 -68.84
CA VAL A 13 -27.32 -10.52 -68.77
C VAL A 13 -27.46 -9.87 -67.39
N GLN A 14 -28.61 -9.99 -66.72
CA GLN A 14 -28.78 -9.52 -65.33
C GLN A 14 -27.94 -10.31 -64.33
N ARG A 15 -27.81 -11.64 -64.49
CA ARG A 15 -26.96 -12.47 -63.62
C ARG A 15 -25.47 -12.16 -63.78
N LEU A 16 -25.01 -11.89 -65.00
CA LEU A 16 -23.62 -11.48 -65.26
C LEU A 16 -23.31 -10.09 -64.67
N ARG A 17 -24.25 -9.13 -64.76
CA ARG A 17 -24.09 -7.81 -64.11
C ARG A 17 -24.05 -7.91 -62.58
N GLN A 18 -24.87 -8.77 -61.97
CA GLN A 18 -24.84 -8.98 -60.51
C GLN A 18 -23.55 -9.65 -60.03
N LEU A 19 -23.02 -10.62 -60.78
CA LEU A 19 -21.71 -11.23 -60.49
C LEU A 19 -20.56 -10.22 -60.61
N ALA A 20 -20.56 -9.37 -61.64
CA ALA A 20 -19.55 -8.31 -61.78
C ALA A 20 -19.59 -7.31 -60.62
N ILE A 21 -20.78 -6.90 -60.15
CA ILE A 21 -20.94 -6.00 -58.99
C ILE A 21 -20.43 -6.66 -57.70
N PHE A 22 -20.65 -7.96 -57.51
CA PHE A 22 -20.16 -8.71 -56.34
C PHE A 22 -18.63 -8.87 -56.36
N VAL A 23 -18.05 -9.17 -57.53
CA VAL A 23 -16.60 -9.32 -57.69
C VAL A 23 -15.88 -7.98 -57.54
N ILE A 24 -16.42 -6.89 -58.10
CA ILE A 24 -15.86 -5.53 -57.95
C ILE A 24 -16.00 -5.04 -56.50
N GLY A 25 -17.10 -5.36 -55.81
CA GLY A 25 -17.27 -5.09 -54.38
C GLY A 25 -16.23 -5.82 -53.52
N SER A 26 -15.98 -7.10 -53.81
CA SER A 26 -14.96 -7.91 -53.13
C SER A 26 -13.54 -7.40 -53.37
N ALA A 27 -13.21 -7.00 -54.60
CA ALA A 27 -11.90 -6.46 -54.94
C ALA A 27 -11.64 -5.09 -54.29
N LYS A 28 -12.64 -4.20 -54.28
CA LYS A 28 -12.55 -2.90 -53.60
C LYS A 28 -12.37 -3.05 -52.10
N VAL A 29 -13.09 -3.98 -51.46
CA VAL A 29 -12.97 -4.25 -50.01
C VAL A 29 -11.60 -4.85 -49.68
N LYS A 30 -11.10 -5.79 -50.49
CA LYS A 30 -9.75 -6.35 -50.31
C LYS A 30 -8.66 -5.31 -50.50
N LEU A 31 -8.79 -4.42 -51.48
CA LEU A 31 -7.84 -3.32 -51.70
C LEU A 31 -7.86 -2.34 -50.52
N LEU A 32 -9.04 -1.99 -50.00
CA LEU A 32 -9.18 -1.09 -48.85
C LEU A 32 -8.55 -1.69 -47.59
N LEU A 33 -8.77 -2.98 -47.31
CA LEU A 33 -8.14 -3.69 -46.20
C LEU A 33 -6.61 -3.76 -46.36
N CYS A 34 -6.11 -3.97 -47.58
CA CYS A 34 -4.68 -4.00 -47.86
C CYS A 34 -4.04 -2.61 -47.68
N CYS A 35 -4.72 -1.55 -48.14
CA CYS A 35 -4.31 -0.16 -47.89
C CYS A 35 -4.31 0.18 -46.40
N CYS A 36 -5.34 -0.23 -45.64
CA CYS A 36 -5.37 -0.05 -44.20
C CYS A 36 -4.18 -0.76 -43.53
N PHE A 37 -3.92 -2.02 -43.87
CA PHE A 37 -2.80 -2.78 -43.32
C PHE A 37 -1.44 -2.14 -43.64
N ALA A 38 -1.24 -1.68 -44.88
CA ALA A 38 -0.04 -0.98 -45.30
C ALA A 38 0.13 0.37 -44.57
N PHE A 39 -0.96 1.11 -44.35
CA PHE A 39 -0.95 2.35 -43.59
C PHE A 39 -0.60 2.10 -42.12
N THR A 40 -1.13 1.05 -41.51
CA THR A 40 -0.78 0.65 -40.13
C THR A 40 0.70 0.28 -40.03
N LEU A 41 1.24 -0.46 -41.00
CA LEU A 41 2.67 -0.81 -41.04
C LEU A 41 3.56 0.43 -41.24
N LEU A 42 3.16 1.38 -42.08
CA LEU A 42 3.85 2.67 -42.25
C LEU A 42 3.85 3.50 -40.98
N VAL A 43 2.71 3.57 -40.26
CA VAL A 43 2.62 4.28 -38.98
C VAL A 43 3.52 3.62 -37.93
N LEU A 44 3.53 2.29 -37.85
CA LEU A 44 4.41 1.56 -36.92
C LEU A 44 5.90 1.71 -37.28
N ALA A 45 6.26 1.71 -38.56
CA ALA A 45 7.63 1.93 -39.02
C ALA A 45 8.09 3.39 -38.80
N SER A 46 7.19 4.37 -38.96
CA SER A 46 7.47 5.80 -38.68
C SER A 46 7.57 6.13 -37.18
N ARG A 47 7.14 5.19 -36.31
CA ARG A 47 7.27 5.29 -34.84
C ARG A 47 8.50 4.56 -34.29
N ALA A 48 9.53 4.35 -35.11
CA ALA A 48 10.86 4.08 -34.56
C ALA A 48 11.34 5.34 -33.79
N PRO A 49 11.72 5.24 -32.51
CA PRO A 49 12.10 6.41 -31.74
C PRO A 49 13.39 6.99 -32.33
N ALA A 50 13.41 8.32 -32.52
CA ALA A 50 14.63 9.09 -32.51
C ALA A 50 15.27 8.96 -31.11
N PHE A 51 15.91 7.82 -30.86
CA PHE A 51 16.72 7.56 -29.68
C PHE A 51 18.15 8.04 -29.99
N MET A 52 18.29 9.33 -30.25
CA MET A 52 19.58 10.01 -30.35
C MET A 52 19.44 11.39 -29.70
N GLY A 53 20.17 11.56 -28.61
CA GLY A 53 20.67 12.86 -28.18
C GLY A 53 19.68 13.75 -27.45
N TRP A 54 19.45 13.48 -26.17
CA TRP A 54 19.32 14.58 -25.22
C TRP A 54 20.32 14.39 -24.08
N GLU A 55 21.43 15.10 -24.23
CA GLU A 55 22.42 15.33 -23.19
C GLU A 55 21.81 16.32 -22.21
N HIS A 56 21.16 15.83 -21.15
CA HIS A 56 20.79 16.67 -20.02
C HIS A 56 21.87 16.53 -18.94
N GLN A 57 22.52 17.67 -18.71
CA GLN A 57 23.54 17.91 -17.69
C GLN A 57 23.17 17.23 -16.37
N THR A 58 23.97 16.22 -16.00
CA THR A 58 23.92 15.60 -14.69
C THR A 58 24.48 16.58 -13.67
N VAL A 59 23.60 17.28 -12.95
CA VAL A 59 23.94 17.79 -11.62
C VAL A 59 24.22 16.55 -10.76
N PRO A 60 25.40 16.38 -10.15
CA PRO A 60 25.66 15.22 -9.31
C PRO A 60 24.68 15.26 -8.13
N PRO A 61 23.96 14.18 -7.81
CA PRO A 61 23.24 14.13 -6.56
C PRO A 61 24.27 14.25 -5.44
N ASP A 62 23.99 15.17 -4.52
CA ASP A 62 24.76 15.43 -3.32
C ASP A 62 25.12 14.11 -2.62
N ARG A 63 26.42 13.90 -2.43
CA ARG A 63 27.04 12.66 -1.98
C ARG A 63 26.97 12.53 -0.44
N SER A 64 25.96 13.10 0.20
CA SER A 64 25.96 13.34 1.65
C SER A 64 24.80 12.74 2.47
N SER A 65 23.83 12.02 1.88
CA SER A 65 22.98 11.11 2.68
C SER A 65 23.11 9.67 2.21
N VAL A 66 23.98 8.91 2.88
CA VAL A 66 23.90 7.45 2.86
C VAL A 66 22.65 7.06 3.65
N HIS A 67 21.46 7.29 3.10
CA HIS A 67 20.26 6.61 3.56
C HIS A 67 20.58 5.11 3.45
N ARG A 68 20.73 4.45 4.60
CA ARG A 68 21.00 3.01 4.63
C ARG A 68 19.87 2.32 3.85
N LYS A 69 20.25 1.48 2.89
CA LYS A 69 19.43 1.02 1.73
C LYS A 69 18.19 0.17 2.09
N GLY A 70 17.78 0.11 3.34
CA GLY A 70 16.77 -0.82 3.83
C GLY A 70 15.82 -0.20 4.85
N TYR A 71 15.11 -1.07 5.56
CA TYR A 71 14.11 -0.71 6.55
C TYR A 71 14.21 -1.59 7.80
N THR A 72 13.75 -1.03 8.92
CA THR A 72 13.55 -1.77 10.17
C THR A 72 12.12 -2.29 10.21
N ILE A 73 11.91 -3.55 10.56
CA ILE A 73 10.58 -4.06 10.91
C ILE A 73 10.32 -3.81 12.39
N LEU A 74 9.14 -3.28 12.69
CA LEU A 74 8.65 -3.07 14.04
C LEU A 74 7.38 -3.92 14.24
N MET A 75 7.52 -5.02 14.97
CA MET A 75 6.48 -6.04 15.11
C MET A 75 6.08 -6.19 16.57
N ASN A 76 4.81 -5.91 16.87
CA ASN A 76 4.23 -6.20 18.17
C ASN A 76 3.80 -7.66 18.27
N THR A 77 3.88 -8.21 19.48
CA THR A 77 3.40 -9.56 19.78
C THR A 77 2.74 -9.59 21.15
N TRP A 78 1.74 -10.45 21.30
CA TRP A 78 1.13 -10.75 22.59
C TRP A 78 0.55 -12.17 22.60
N LYS A 79 1.18 -13.09 23.34
CA LYS A 79 0.74 -14.47 23.55
C LYS A 79 0.52 -15.25 22.25
N ARG A 80 1.31 -14.94 21.21
CA ARG A 80 1.19 -15.46 19.84
C ARG A 80 2.54 -15.90 19.28
N ASN A 81 3.32 -16.58 20.11
CA ASN A 81 4.68 -17.00 19.78
C ASN A 81 4.78 -17.83 18.49
N ASP A 82 3.75 -18.62 18.14
CA ASP A 82 3.72 -19.39 16.90
C ASP A 82 3.53 -18.50 15.66
N LEU A 83 2.67 -17.49 15.72
CA LEU A 83 2.46 -16.52 14.64
C LEU A 83 3.70 -15.64 14.47
N LEU A 84 4.27 -15.15 15.57
CA LEU A 84 5.54 -14.42 15.58
C LEU A 84 6.65 -15.22 14.88
N LYS A 85 6.82 -16.51 15.24
CA LYS A 85 7.81 -17.38 14.59
C LYS A 85 7.59 -17.49 13.08
N LYS A 86 6.34 -17.65 12.63
CA LYS A 86 5.99 -17.71 11.19
C LYS A 86 6.32 -16.39 10.48
N SER A 87 5.89 -15.27 11.05
CA SER A 87 6.07 -13.93 10.50
C SER A 87 7.55 -13.55 10.40
N ILE A 88 8.35 -13.76 11.44
CA ILE A 88 9.81 -13.51 11.40
C ILE A 88 10.51 -14.45 10.39
N SER A 89 10.13 -15.72 10.33
CA SER A 89 10.68 -16.67 9.34
C SER A 89 10.41 -16.26 7.90
N HIS A 90 9.31 -15.57 7.65
CA HIS A 90 9.00 -14.99 6.36
C HIS A 90 9.83 -13.73 6.09
N TYR A 91 9.74 -12.73 6.97
CA TYR A 91 10.32 -11.40 6.70
C TYR A 91 11.85 -11.38 6.70
N THR A 92 12.51 -12.32 7.38
CA THR A 92 13.97 -12.46 7.32
C THR A 92 14.50 -12.77 5.91
N LYS A 93 13.64 -13.22 5.00
CA LYS A 93 13.95 -13.46 3.59
C LYS A 93 13.86 -12.20 2.72
N CYS A 94 13.28 -11.11 3.21
CA CYS A 94 13.12 -9.89 2.43
C CYS A 94 14.46 -9.15 2.32
N ALA A 95 14.75 -8.64 1.12
CA ALA A 95 16.08 -8.14 0.76
C ALA A 95 16.41 -6.81 1.41
N GLY A 96 15.42 -5.91 1.51
CA GLY A 96 15.54 -4.57 2.08
C GLY A 96 15.48 -4.53 3.60
N LEU A 97 15.30 -5.65 4.29
CA LEU A 97 15.31 -5.67 5.75
C LEU A 97 16.71 -5.25 6.29
N ASP A 98 16.77 -4.54 7.41
CA ASP A 98 18.04 -4.21 8.10
C ASP A 98 18.02 -4.77 9.53
N SER A 99 16.95 -4.47 10.26
CA SER A 99 16.75 -4.95 11.62
C SER A 99 15.28 -5.29 11.89
N ILE A 100 15.07 -6.10 12.91
CA ILE A 100 13.76 -6.44 13.46
C ILE A 100 13.73 -6.03 14.93
N HIS A 101 12.73 -5.24 15.27
CA HIS A 101 12.40 -4.85 16.63
C HIS A 101 11.08 -5.53 17.01
N ILE A 102 11.16 -6.45 17.97
CA ILE A 102 10.00 -7.12 18.55
C ILE A 102 9.54 -6.28 19.74
N VAL A 103 8.39 -5.64 19.60
CA VAL A 103 7.73 -4.91 20.68
C VAL A 103 7.09 -5.94 21.60
N TRP A 104 7.77 -6.22 22.70
CA TRP A 104 7.40 -7.24 23.65
C TRP A 104 6.65 -6.59 24.82
N SER A 105 5.36 -6.87 24.93
CA SER A 105 4.51 -6.32 26.00
C SER A 105 4.07 -7.38 27.02
N GLU A 106 4.49 -8.65 26.87
CA GLU A 106 4.09 -9.71 27.79
C GLU A 106 4.77 -9.55 29.17
N PRO A 107 4.10 -9.95 30.27
CA PRO A 107 4.67 -9.84 31.62
C PRO A 107 5.97 -10.63 31.80
N ASP A 108 6.02 -11.82 31.20
CA ASP A 108 7.19 -12.70 31.23
C ASP A 108 8.13 -12.36 30.08
N PRO A 109 9.46 -12.47 30.27
CA PRO A 109 10.41 -12.28 29.19
C PRO A 109 10.25 -13.35 28.09
N PRO A 110 10.73 -13.08 26.86
CA PRO A 110 10.75 -14.08 25.80
C PRO A 110 11.45 -15.36 26.27
N SER A 111 10.81 -16.52 26.08
CA SER A 111 11.41 -17.80 26.50
C SER A 111 12.67 -18.13 25.70
N ASP A 112 13.60 -18.87 26.29
CA ASP A 112 14.83 -19.31 25.63
C ASP A 112 14.54 -20.08 24.32
N SER A 113 13.49 -20.91 24.31
CA SER A 113 13.05 -21.64 23.11
C SER A 113 12.65 -20.69 21.98
N LEU A 114 11.92 -19.62 22.29
CA LEU A 114 11.54 -18.61 21.31
C LEU A 114 12.78 -17.85 20.81
N THR A 115 13.60 -17.35 21.73
CA THR A 115 14.81 -16.59 21.42
C THR A 115 15.79 -17.39 20.57
N ASN A 116 16.03 -18.67 20.92
CA ASN A 116 16.90 -19.56 20.17
C ASN A 116 16.37 -19.82 18.76
N PHE A 117 15.05 -20.02 18.61
CA PHE A 117 14.43 -20.19 17.30
C PHE A 117 14.60 -18.95 16.42
N LEU A 118 14.27 -17.76 16.92
CA LEU A 118 14.37 -16.52 16.13
C LEU A 118 15.82 -16.21 15.75
N ASN A 119 16.76 -16.38 16.68
CA ASN A 119 18.19 -16.23 16.39
C ASN A 119 18.69 -17.23 15.33
N HIS A 120 18.21 -18.47 15.36
CA HIS A 120 18.54 -19.47 14.34
C HIS A 120 18.02 -19.07 12.95
N VAL A 121 16.78 -18.58 12.88
CA VAL A 121 16.16 -18.10 11.63
C VAL A 121 16.91 -16.89 11.06
N ILE A 122 17.32 -15.96 11.92
CA ILE A 122 18.11 -14.78 11.53
C ILE A 122 19.46 -15.23 10.93
N LYS A 123 20.18 -16.12 11.62
CA LYS A 123 21.48 -16.63 11.18
C LYS A 123 21.37 -17.39 9.86
N SER A 124 20.38 -18.25 9.70
CA SER A 124 20.22 -19.08 8.50
C SER A 124 19.88 -18.27 7.23
N ASN A 125 19.24 -17.12 7.40
CA ASN A 125 18.88 -16.20 6.32
C ASN A 125 19.90 -15.06 6.11
N SER A 126 20.94 -14.97 6.93
CA SER A 126 22.04 -13.97 6.80
C SER A 126 23.02 -14.33 5.67
N ARG A 127 22.51 -14.72 4.50
CA ARG A 127 23.33 -15.07 3.32
C ARG A 127 23.90 -13.80 2.68
N GLY A 128 25.13 -13.88 2.15
CA GLY A 128 25.76 -12.78 1.41
C GLY A 128 26.29 -11.63 2.27
N GLY A 129 26.65 -11.88 3.53
CA GLY A 129 27.24 -10.86 4.43
C GLY A 129 26.22 -9.87 5.03
N ARG A 130 24.92 -10.06 4.77
CA ARG A 130 23.83 -9.26 5.33
C ARG A 130 23.57 -9.70 6.77
N GLN A 131 23.92 -8.85 7.74
CA GLN A 131 23.64 -9.09 9.15
C GLN A 131 22.31 -8.44 9.55
N ILE A 132 21.28 -9.24 9.80
CA ILE A 132 20.00 -8.75 10.33
C ILE A 132 20.12 -8.64 11.84
N GLU A 133 19.87 -7.45 12.38
CA GLU A 133 19.84 -7.25 13.83
C GLU A 133 18.46 -7.60 14.39
N LEU A 134 18.40 -8.43 15.44
CA LEU A 134 17.16 -8.75 16.15
C LEU A 134 17.22 -8.14 17.56
N LYS A 135 16.22 -7.35 17.91
CA LYS A 135 16.08 -6.72 19.24
C LYS A 135 14.69 -6.97 19.82
N TYR A 136 14.64 -7.13 21.13
CA TYR A 136 13.42 -7.16 21.91
C TYR A 136 13.29 -5.84 22.67
N ASP A 137 12.25 -5.09 22.37
CA ASP A 137 11.90 -3.88 23.09
C ASP A 137 10.94 -4.28 24.21
N ILE A 138 11.51 -4.61 25.38
CA ILE A 138 10.76 -5.11 26.55
C ILE A 138 9.99 -3.97 27.21
N ASN A 139 8.68 -4.12 27.31
CA ASN A 139 7.78 -3.17 27.94
C ASN A 139 7.13 -3.77 29.19
N LYS A 140 7.14 -3.01 30.28
CA LYS A 140 6.51 -3.44 31.55
C LYS A 140 4.99 -3.25 31.55
N GLU A 141 4.50 -2.30 30.76
CA GLU A 141 3.09 -1.95 30.70
C GLU A 141 2.40 -2.66 29.53
N ASP A 142 1.16 -3.08 29.73
CA ASP A 142 0.32 -3.63 28.67
C ASP A 142 -0.44 -2.48 27.98
N SER A 143 0.23 -1.82 27.02
CA SER A 143 -0.31 -0.69 26.27
C SER A 143 -0.03 -0.82 24.77
N LEU A 144 -1.03 -0.48 23.95
CA LEU A 144 -0.86 -0.43 22.48
C LEU A 144 0.15 0.64 22.06
N ASN A 145 0.35 1.68 22.88
CA ASN A 145 1.35 2.72 22.63
C ASN A 145 2.79 2.19 22.63
N ASN A 146 3.06 1.03 23.22
CA ASN A 146 4.41 0.45 23.28
C ASN A 146 5.05 0.32 21.89
N ARG A 147 4.24 0.10 20.86
CA ARG A 147 4.74 -0.01 19.49
C ARG A 147 5.36 1.27 18.97
N PHE A 148 4.98 2.43 19.50
CA PHE A 148 5.48 3.72 19.00
C PHE A 148 6.42 4.44 19.96
N LYS A 149 6.90 3.72 20.99
CA LYS A 149 7.96 4.25 21.85
C LYS A 149 9.21 4.58 21.03
N GLU A 150 9.90 5.63 21.45
CA GLU A 150 11.13 6.06 20.79
C GLU A 150 12.19 4.95 20.89
N ILE A 151 12.68 4.53 19.72
CA ILE A 151 13.79 3.58 19.62
C ILE A 151 15.03 4.38 19.20
N LYS A 152 15.96 4.55 20.15
CA LYS A 152 17.21 5.27 19.90
C LYS A 152 18.17 4.41 19.08
N GLY A 153 18.88 5.05 18.15
CA GLY A 153 19.92 4.41 17.35
C GLY A 153 19.42 3.51 16.21
N LEU A 154 18.15 3.65 15.79
CA LEU A 154 17.68 3.00 14.56
C LEU A 154 18.54 3.40 13.37
N LYS A 155 19.05 2.38 12.67
CA LYS A 155 20.01 2.53 11.58
C LYS A 155 19.37 3.04 10.30
N THR A 156 18.15 2.60 10.01
CA THR A 156 17.37 2.99 8.83
C THR A 156 16.47 4.17 9.16
N ASP A 157 16.02 4.87 8.12
CA ASP A 157 15.01 5.94 8.28
C ASP A 157 13.60 5.38 8.13
N ALA A 158 13.43 4.38 7.27
CA ALA A 158 12.17 3.65 7.12
C ALA A 158 11.95 2.67 8.26
N VAL A 159 10.76 2.71 8.83
CA VAL A 159 10.22 1.72 9.75
C VAL A 159 8.98 1.11 9.11
N PHE A 160 8.97 -0.21 8.93
CA PHE A 160 7.80 -0.98 8.54
C PHE A 160 7.13 -1.53 9.79
N SER A 161 6.04 -0.90 10.22
CA SER A 161 5.22 -1.42 11.31
C SER A 161 4.25 -2.46 10.79
N ILE A 162 4.21 -3.60 11.47
CA ILE A 162 3.33 -4.70 11.09
C ILE A 162 2.89 -5.54 12.30
N ASP A 163 1.66 -6.05 12.26
CA ASP A 163 1.16 -7.00 13.26
C ASP A 163 1.78 -8.41 13.06
N ASP A 164 1.92 -9.16 14.15
CA ASP A 164 2.46 -10.54 14.16
C ASP A 164 1.61 -11.56 13.39
N ASP A 165 0.36 -11.21 13.07
CA ASP A 165 -0.61 -12.04 12.37
C ASP A 165 -0.85 -11.67 10.90
N VAL A 166 -0.02 -10.79 10.32
CA VAL A 166 -0.15 -10.35 8.92
C VAL A 166 1.09 -10.67 8.09
N ILE A 167 0.89 -11.32 6.95
CA ILE A 167 1.95 -11.65 5.99
C ILE A 167 1.70 -11.01 4.62
N PHE A 168 2.67 -10.20 4.16
CA PHE A 168 2.76 -9.74 2.77
C PHE A 168 3.99 -10.36 2.08
N PRO A 169 3.89 -10.80 0.81
CA PRO A 169 5.06 -11.25 0.04
C PRO A 169 6.18 -10.21 0.07
N CYS A 170 7.45 -10.65 0.14
CA CYS A 170 8.58 -9.71 0.19
C CYS A 170 8.58 -8.74 -1.01
N SER A 171 8.21 -9.17 -2.22
CA SER A 171 8.08 -8.29 -3.38
C SER A 171 7.09 -7.14 -3.15
N SER A 172 5.98 -7.39 -2.45
CA SER A 172 5.00 -6.38 -2.07
C SER A 172 5.58 -5.40 -1.05
N VAL A 173 6.32 -5.91 -0.05
CA VAL A 173 6.98 -5.07 0.97
C VAL A 173 8.05 -4.19 0.35
N GLU A 174 8.89 -4.73 -0.54
CA GLU A 174 9.89 -3.95 -1.29
C GLU A 174 9.24 -2.89 -2.18
N PHE A 175 8.09 -3.20 -2.80
CA PHE A 175 7.32 -2.22 -3.56
C PHE A 175 6.83 -1.08 -2.67
N ALA A 176 6.20 -1.38 -1.53
CA ALA A 176 5.74 -0.36 -0.58
C ALA A 176 6.91 0.48 -0.02
N PHE A 177 8.06 -0.15 0.25
CA PHE A 177 9.28 0.56 0.63
C PHE A 177 9.72 1.55 -0.46
N ASN A 178 9.70 1.14 -1.73
CA ASN A 178 10.04 2.02 -2.85
C ASN A 178 9.07 3.19 -2.99
N VAL A 179 7.77 2.96 -2.79
CA VAL A 179 6.75 4.02 -2.75
C VAL A 179 7.06 4.97 -1.60
N TRP A 180 7.35 4.45 -0.40
CA TRP A 180 7.73 5.28 0.75
C TRP A 180 8.99 6.11 0.48
N ARG A 181 10.01 5.56 -0.19
CA ARG A 181 11.22 6.31 -0.56
C ARG A 181 10.93 7.52 -1.44
N SER A 182 9.85 7.50 -2.22
CA SER A 182 9.41 8.64 -3.05
C SER A 182 8.62 9.71 -2.27
N ALA A 183 8.13 9.37 -1.08
CA ALA A 183 7.36 10.25 -0.20
C ALA A 183 7.70 9.97 1.28
N PRO A 184 8.95 10.17 1.73
CA PRO A 184 9.42 9.67 3.03
C PRO A 184 8.74 10.32 4.24
N ASP A 185 8.11 11.49 4.03
CA ASP A 185 7.38 12.21 5.06
C ASP A 185 5.96 11.67 5.30
N THR A 186 5.42 10.80 4.44
CA THR A 186 4.06 10.25 4.61
C THR A 186 4.06 8.82 5.18
N MET A 187 2.88 8.35 5.57
CA MET A 187 2.62 6.93 5.84
C MET A 187 2.24 6.23 4.53
N VAL A 188 2.89 5.10 4.25
CA VAL A 188 2.63 4.29 3.06
C VAL A 188 2.28 2.88 3.49
N GLY A 189 1.10 2.35 3.15
CA GLY A 189 0.71 1.02 3.63
C GLY A 189 -0.54 0.45 2.99
N TYR A 190 -1.01 -0.66 3.55
CA TYR A 190 -1.94 -1.56 2.86
C TYR A 190 -3.40 -1.44 3.32
N VAL A 191 -3.64 -0.80 4.46
CA VAL A 191 -4.94 -0.83 5.14
C VAL A 191 -5.53 0.59 5.18
N PRO A 192 -6.19 1.06 4.10
CA PRO A 192 -6.75 2.41 4.06
C PRO A 192 -8.01 2.53 4.94
N ARG A 193 -8.19 3.68 5.56
CA ARG A 193 -9.38 4.07 6.34
C ARG A 193 -9.73 5.52 6.07
N VAL A 194 -10.98 5.88 6.34
CA VAL A 194 -11.51 7.20 6.04
C VAL A 194 -12.17 7.80 7.27
N HIS A 195 -12.26 9.12 7.31
CA HIS A 195 -13.17 9.84 8.20
C HIS A 195 -14.09 10.71 7.35
N TRP A 196 -15.27 11.03 7.87
CA TRP A 196 -16.13 12.07 7.29
C TRP A 196 -16.86 12.83 8.38
N LEU A 197 -17.33 14.03 8.02
CA LEU A 197 -18.16 14.84 8.90
C LEU A 197 -19.59 14.30 8.93
N ASP A 198 -20.12 14.07 10.12
CA ASP A 198 -21.51 13.69 10.36
C ASP A 198 -22.42 14.92 10.23
N GLN A 199 -22.95 15.10 9.02
CA GLN A 199 -23.85 16.22 8.71
C GLN A 199 -25.16 16.17 9.52
N SER A 200 -25.52 15.04 10.13
CA SER A 200 -26.73 14.92 10.94
C SER A 200 -26.64 15.61 12.31
N LYS A 201 -25.41 15.89 12.78
CA LYS A 201 -25.13 16.50 14.09
C LYS A 201 -25.16 18.03 14.10
N GLY A 202 -25.58 18.67 13.00
CA GLY A 202 -25.74 20.12 12.91
C GLY A 202 -24.42 20.89 12.97
N ASN A 203 -24.38 21.99 13.73
CA ASN A 203 -23.23 22.91 13.84
C ASN A 203 -22.05 22.37 14.68
N MET A 204 -22.11 21.14 15.18
CA MET A 204 -20.99 20.53 15.91
C MET A 204 -20.18 19.67 14.94
N ASP A 205 -18.90 20.01 14.77
CA ASP A 205 -17.96 19.20 14.00
C ASP A 205 -17.81 17.82 14.65
N HIS A 206 -18.62 16.86 14.22
CA HIS A 206 -18.60 15.48 14.67
C HIS A 206 -18.14 14.58 13.53
N TYR A 207 -17.10 13.79 13.75
CA TYR A 207 -16.49 12.95 12.72
C TYR A 207 -16.80 11.48 12.94
N ILE A 208 -17.03 10.74 11.85
CA ILE A 208 -17.25 9.30 11.89
C ILE A 208 -16.04 8.60 11.25
N TYR A 209 -15.59 7.52 11.88
CA TYR A 209 -14.56 6.64 11.35
C TYR A 209 -15.14 5.59 10.39
N GLY A 210 -14.45 5.39 9.26
CA GLY A 210 -14.84 4.51 8.17
C GLY A 210 -13.89 3.35 7.90
N GLY A 211 -14.48 2.16 7.78
CA GLY A 211 -13.80 0.94 7.36
C GLY A 211 -13.59 0.81 5.84
N TRP A 212 -13.28 -0.41 5.40
CA TRP A 212 -13.06 -0.75 3.99
C TRP A 212 -14.24 -0.38 3.09
N TRP A 213 -15.47 -0.70 3.49
CA TRP A 213 -16.65 -0.40 2.68
C TRP A 213 -16.82 1.10 2.44
N SER A 214 -16.58 1.93 3.44
CA SER A 214 -16.61 3.38 3.30
C SER A 214 -15.54 3.87 2.30
N VAL A 215 -14.31 3.37 2.40
CA VAL A 215 -13.23 3.70 1.45
C VAL A 215 -13.61 3.29 0.03
N TRP A 216 -14.18 2.09 -0.15
CA TRP A 216 -14.60 1.59 -1.45
C TRP A 216 -15.70 2.44 -2.08
N TRP A 217 -16.75 2.77 -1.31
CA TRP A 217 -17.87 3.56 -1.79
C TRP A 217 -17.51 5.02 -2.07
N MET A 218 -16.68 5.62 -1.20
CA MET A 218 -16.30 7.04 -1.35
C MET A 218 -15.20 7.25 -2.38
N GLY A 219 -14.39 6.22 -2.67
CA GLY A 219 -13.21 6.35 -3.54
C GLY A 219 -12.07 7.17 -2.93
N THR A 220 -12.18 7.54 -1.65
CA THR A 220 -11.21 8.35 -0.92
C THR A 220 -10.91 7.76 0.45
N TYR A 221 -9.73 8.04 0.97
CA TYR A 221 -9.29 7.66 2.30
C TYR A 221 -8.42 8.79 2.89
N SER A 222 -8.23 8.77 4.20
CA SER A 222 -7.47 9.82 4.91
C SER A 222 -6.48 9.26 5.92
N MET A 223 -6.46 7.94 6.09
CA MET A 223 -5.62 7.22 7.03
C MET A 223 -5.13 5.93 6.38
N VAL A 224 -3.96 5.46 6.80
CA VAL A 224 -3.51 4.09 6.56
C VAL A 224 -3.06 3.51 7.89
N LEU A 225 -3.59 2.34 8.26
CA LEU A 225 -3.31 1.76 9.56
C LEU A 225 -1.89 1.22 9.64
N SER A 226 -1.23 1.48 10.77
CA SER A 226 0.09 0.94 11.14
C SER A 226 0.10 -0.57 11.39
N LYS A 227 -1.04 -1.26 11.23
CA LYS A 227 -1.12 -2.73 11.13
C LYS A 227 -0.23 -3.27 10.01
N ALA A 228 -0.01 -2.49 8.95
CA ALA A 228 0.96 -2.77 7.90
C ALA A 228 1.28 -1.49 7.12
N ALA A 229 2.25 -0.70 7.60
CA ALA A 229 2.64 0.55 6.97
C ALA A 229 4.11 0.94 7.23
N PHE A 230 4.71 1.56 6.23
CA PHE A 230 5.96 2.29 6.31
C PHE A 230 5.73 3.73 6.80
N PHE A 231 6.62 4.18 7.66
CA PHE A 231 6.75 5.58 8.06
C PHE A 231 8.19 5.89 8.46
N HIS A 232 8.51 7.18 8.57
CA HIS A 232 9.85 7.63 8.99
C HIS A 232 10.06 7.45 10.49
N LYS A 233 11.24 6.95 10.93
CA LYS A 233 11.58 6.73 12.36
C LYS A 233 11.36 7.94 13.26
N LYS A 234 11.45 9.15 12.70
CA LYS A 234 11.23 10.42 13.43
C LYS A 234 9.85 10.44 14.09
N TYR A 235 8.86 9.78 13.49
CA TYR A 235 7.51 9.72 14.05
C TYR A 235 7.42 8.90 15.34
N LEU A 236 8.37 7.99 15.62
CA LEU A 236 8.45 7.33 16.93
C LEU A 236 8.85 8.33 18.03
N SER A 237 9.80 9.21 17.73
CA SER A 237 10.22 10.27 18.65
C SER A 237 9.10 11.28 18.86
N LEU A 238 8.49 11.77 17.76
CA LEU A 238 7.34 12.68 17.83
C LEU A 238 6.17 12.06 18.63
N TYR A 239 5.86 10.78 18.42
CA TYR A 239 4.80 10.09 19.15
C TYR A 239 5.10 10.01 20.65
N THR A 240 6.35 9.75 21.01
CA THR A 240 6.76 9.55 22.41
C THR A 240 6.92 10.86 23.18
N ASN A 241 7.49 11.86 22.51
CA ASN A 241 8.03 13.05 23.17
C ASN A 241 7.19 14.30 22.91
N GLU A 242 6.47 14.39 21.78
CA GLU A 242 5.77 15.61 21.37
C GLU A 242 4.24 15.44 21.30
N MET A 243 3.74 14.23 21.05
CA MET A 243 2.30 13.97 21.07
C MET A 243 1.72 14.30 22.46
N PRO A 244 0.60 15.05 22.53
CA PRO A 244 -0.09 15.33 23.78
C PRO A 244 -0.30 14.04 24.60
N ALA A 245 0.14 14.07 25.86
CA ALA A 245 0.03 12.91 26.75
C ALA A 245 -1.42 12.43 26.88
N SER A 246 -2.40 13.36 26.84
CA SER A 246 -3.84 13.08 26.83
C SER A 246 -4.27 12.10 25.74
N ILE A 247 -3.68 12.19 24.53
CA ILE A 247 -3.95 11.26 23.42
C ILE A 247 -3.44 9.86 23.76
N ARG A 248 -2.18 9.75 24.22
CA ARG A 248 -1.57 8.45 24.57
C ARG A 248 -2.27 7.81 25.77
N ASP A 249 -2.65 8.60 26.76
CA ASP A 249 -3.42 8.15 27.92
C ASP A 249 -4.78 7.60 27.50
N TYR A 250 -5.46 8.29 26.57
CA TYR A 250 -6.73 7.83 26.03
C TYR A 250 -6.58 6.52 25.25
N VAL A 251 -5.55 6.39 24.40
CA VAL A 251 -5.22 5.14 23.69
C VAL A 251 -4.99 3.99 24.68
N THR A 252 -4.23 4.23 25.76
CA THR A 252 -3.99 3.22 26.80
C THR A 252 -5.29 2.79 27.49
N LYS A 253 -6.11 3.76 27.91
CA LYS A 253 -7.38 3.50 28.60
C LYS A 253 -8.41 2.81 27.71
N ASN A 254 -8.52 3.23 26.45
CA ASN A 254 -9.49 2.69 25.50
C ASN A 254 -9.03 1.37 24.85
N ARG A 255 -7.74 1.03 24.97
CA ARG A 255 -7.08 -0.11 24.31
C ARG A 255 -7.40 -0.19 22.82
N ASN A 256 -7.30 0.95 22.14
CA ASN A 256 -7.57 1.11 20.71
C ASN A 256 -6.92 2.41 20.19
N CYS A 257 -6.92 2.59 18.88
CA CYS A 257 -6.67 3.86 18.18
C CYS A 257 -5.22 4.40 18.21
N GLU A 258 -4.24 3.60 18.59
CA GLU A 258 -2.81 3.96 18.43
C GLU A 258 -2.46 4.20 16.95
N ASP A 259 -3.06 3.43 16.04
CA ASP A 259 -2.90 3.55 14.59
C ASP A 259 -3.50 4.84 14.03
N ILE A 260 -4.68 5.22 14.54
CA ILE A 260 -5.32 6.51 14.23
C ILE A 260 -4.47 7.65 14.80
N ALA A 261 -3.98 7.54 16.04
CA ALA A 261 -3.13 8.54 16.67
C ALA A 261 -1.84 8.78 15.86
N MET A 262 -1.21 7.71 15.35
CA MET A 262 -0.06 7.82 14.46
C MET A 262 -0.42 8.52 13.13
N SER A 263 -1.56 8.19 12.52
CA SER A 263 -2.01 8.87 11.29
C SER A 263 -2.25 10.36 11.53
N PHE A 264 -2.88 10.73 12.65
CA PHE A 264 -3.08 12.11 13.07
C PHE A 264 -1.76 12.85 13.27
N LEU A 265 -0.79 12.21 13.96
CA LEU A 265 0.53 12.78 14.21
C LEU A 265 1.25 13.12 12.91
N VAL A 266 1.34 12.16 11.99
CA VAL A 266 2.04 12.35 10.70
C VAL A 266 1.36 13.44 9.87
N ALA A 267 0.02 13.40 9.77
CA ALA A 267 -0.73 14.40 9.01
C ALA A 267 -0.61 15.80 9.64
N ASN A 268 -0.63 15.91 10.97
CA ASN A 268 -0.44 17.19 11.64
C ASN A 268 0.97 17.76 11.46
N ALA A 269 1.99 16.90 11.51
CA ALA A 269 3.38 17.31 11.37
C ALA A 269 3.76 17.73 9.94
N THR A 270 3.04 17.24 8.92
CA THR A 270 3.46 17.39 7.51
C THR A 270 2.43 18.04 6.60
N GLY A 271 1.14 17.99 6.95
CA GLY A 271 0.04 18.30 6.03
C GLY A 271 -0.10 17.31 4.86
N ALA A 272 0.65 16.20 4.86
CA ALA A 272 0.63 15.21 3.78
C ALA A 272 -0.48 14.16 3.99
N SER A 273 -1.11 13.73 2.90
CA SER A 273 -2.02 12.60 2.89
C SER A 273 -1.25 11.26 2.82
N PRO A 274 -1.78 10.16 3.38
CA PRO A 274 -1.15 8.84 3.30
C PRO A 274 -1.22 8.23 1.89
N ILE A 275 -0.36 7.26 1.57
CA ILE A 275 -0.40 6.54 0.29
C ILE A 275 -0.85 5.09 0.49
N TRP A 276 -1.91 4.70 -0.21
CA TRP A 276 -2.38 3.32 -0.22
C TRP A 276 -1.61 2.49 -1.24
N VAL A 277 -1.01 1.39 -0.78
CA VAL A 277 -0.39 0.38 -1.62
C VAL A 277 -1.33 -0.80 -1.80
N LYS A 278 -1.54 -1.23 -3.05
CA LYS A 278 -2.25 -2.48 -3.34
C LYS A 278 -1.39 -3.66 -2.88
N GLY A 279 -1.97 -4.53 -2.05
CA GLY A 279 -1.36 -5.79 -1.65
C GLY A 279 -2.41 -6.77 -1.13
N ASP A 280 -2.10 -8.06 -1.21
CA ASP A 280 -2.96 -9.13 -0.72
C ASP A 280 -2.66 -9.37 0.76
N ILE A 281 -3.61 -9.02 1.62
CA ILE A 281 -3.48 -9.16 3.07
C ILE A 281 -3.71 -10.62 3.43
N ASN A 282 -2.66 -11.32 3.88
CA ASN A 282 -2.80 -12.67 4.43
C ASN A 282 -2.81 -12.60 5.95
N GLU A 283 -4.00 -12.65 6.53
CA GLU A 283 -4.17 -12.76 7.99
C GLU A 283 -4.05 -14.23 8.40
N ILE A 284 -3.03 -14.54 9.20
CA ILE A 284 -2.76 -15.90 9.69
C ILE A 284 -3.32 -16.15 11.11
N GLY A 285 -3.86 -15.11 11.74
CA GLY A 285 -4.56 -15.16 13.02
C GLY A 285 -6.08 -15.28 12.84
N SER A 286 -6.79 -15.82 13.83
CA SER A 286 -8.23 -16.11 13.75
C SER A 286 -9.12 -15.07 14.42
N THR A 287 -8.65 -14.37 15.45
CA THR A 287 -9.43 -13.38 16.22
C THR A 287 -8.51 -12.28 16.77
N GLY A 288 -8.98 -11.04 16.83
CA GLY A 288 -8.21 -9.88 17.31
C GLY A 288 -9.09 -8.82 17.95
N ILE A 289 -8.51 -7.72 18.44
CA ILE A 289 -9.27 -6.65 19.11
C ILE A 289 -10.33 -6.04 18.18
N SER A 290 -10.08 -6.04 16.87
CA SER A 290 -10.99 -5.55 15.84
C SER A 290 -12.27 -6.39 15.66
N SER A 291 -12.33 -7.61 16.20
CA SER A 291 -13.54 -8.45 16.14
C SER A 291 -14.50 -8.22 17.31
N LEU A 292 -14.17 -7.33 18.25
CA LEU A 292 -15.04 -6.98 19.36
C LEU A 292 -16.16 -6.02 18.89
N GLY A 293 -17.38 -6.19 19.43
CA GLY A 293 -18.49 -5.27 19.15
C GLY A 293 -18.18 -3.84 19.61
N GLY A 294 -18.65 -2.84 18.86
CA GLY A 294 -18.41 -1.43 19.18
C GLY A 294 -17.07 -0.87 18.71
N HIS A 295 -16.26 -1.64 17.96
CA HIS A 295 -14.90 -1.25 17.58
C HIS A 295 -14.86 0.00 16.69
N SER A 296 -15.80 0.15 15.74
CA SER A 296 -15.88 1.32 14.86
C SER A 296 -16.37 2.57 15.59
N GLU A 297 -17.30 2.40 16.52
CA GLU A 297 -17.87 3.44 17.36
C GLU A 297 -16.77 4.03 18.25
N LYS A 298 -16.01 3.17 18.95
CA LYS A 298 -14.82 3.58 19.72
C LYS A 298 -13.79 4.31 18.86
N ARG A 299 -13.59 3.89 17.61
CA ARG A 299 -12.68 4.59 16.69
C ARG A 299 -13.21 5.96 16.27
N SER A 300 -14.52 6.12 16.12
CA SER A 300 -15.13 7.44 15.90
C SER A 300 -14.93 8.35 17.11
N GLU A 301 -15.08 7.82 18.33
CA GLU A 301 -14.76 8.57 19.57
C GLU A 301 -13.29 9.02 19.60
N CYS A 302 -12.35 8.14 19.22
CA CYS A 302 -10.94 8.48 19.11
C CYS A 302 -10.69 9.63 18.12
N VAL A 303 -11.29 9.58 16.93
CA VAL A 303 -11.15 10.65 15.92
C VAL A 303 -11.60 11.99 16.49
N ASN A 304 -12.79 12.05 17.09
CA ASN A 304 -13.31 13.28 17.68
C ASN A 304 -12.45 13.78 18.86
N ARG A 305 -11.99 12.85 19.72
CA ARG A 305 -11.10 13.21 20.83
C ARG A 305 -9.81 13.82 20.31
N PHE A 306 -9.18 13.22 19.31
CA PHE A 306 -7.91 13.71 18.77
C PHE A 306 -8.11 15.05 18.06
N VAL A 307 -9.21 15.26 17.33
CA VAL A 307 -9.54 16.57 16.75
C VAL A 307 -9.63 17.64 17.83
N ALA A 308 -10.29 17.37 18.95
CA ALA A 308 -10.40 18.30 20.06
C ALA A 308 -9.02 18.64 20.67
N GLU A 309 -8.15 17.63 20.84
CA GLU A 309 -6.80 17.83 21.38
C GLU A 309 -5.88 18.61 20.42
N TYR A 310 -6.01 18.39 19.10
CA TYR A 310 -5.24 19.13 18.07
C TYR A 310 -5.86 20.50 17.71
N GLY A 311 -7.10 20.77 18.14
CA GLY A 311 -7.85 21.99 17.82
C GLY A 311 -8.34 22.11 16.37
N ARG A 312 -8.13 21.07 15.54
CA ARG A 312 -8.56 20.99 14.13
C ARG A 312 -8.52 19.54 13.66
N MET A 313 -9.09 19.26 12.47
CA MET A 313 -8.87 18.00 11.76
C MET A 313 -7.55 18.04 10.98
N PRO A 314 -6.51 17.27 11.37
CA PRO A 314 -5.24 17.26 10.63
C PRO A 314 -5.25 16.28 9.45
N LEU A 315 -6.13 15.27 9.44
CA LEU A 315 -6.14 14.23 8.42
C LEU A 315 -6.51 14.80 7.05
N VAL A 316 -5.73 14.42 6.03
CA VAL A 316 -5.91 14.89 4.65
C VAL A 316 -6.42 13.74 3.77
N SER A 317 -7.57 13.96 3.14
CA SER A 317 -8.17 12.99 2.22
C SER A 317 -7.40 12.89 0.90
N THR A 318 -7.39 11.70 0.31
CA THR A 318 -6.71 11.40 -0.95
C THR A 318 -7.34 10.18 -1.63
N SER A 319 -7.05 10.01 -2.91
CA SER A 319 -7.43 8.85 -3.73
C SER A 319 -6.22 8.14 -4.34
N VAL A 320 -4.99 8.53 -3.95
CA VAL A 320 -3.76 7.97 -4.53
C VAL A 320 -3.63 6.48 -4.18
N LYS A 321 -3.47 5.64 -5.20
CA LYS A 321 -3.23 4.21 -5.00
C LYS A 321 -2.01 3.77 -5.80
N ALA A 322 -0.99 3.30 -5.10
CA ALA A 322 0.20 2.72 -5.70
C ALA A 322 -0.03 1.23 -6.02
N VAL A 323 0.29 0.82 -7.24
CA VAL A 323 0.13 -0.54 -7.74
C VAL A 323 1.41 -0.97 -8.46
N ASP A 324 1.90 -2.18 -8.15
CA ASP A 324 3.06 -2.74 -8.85
C ASP A 324 2.69 -3.11 -10.28
N SER A 325 3.44 -2.55 -11.22
CA SER A 325 3.20 -2.70 -12.64
C SER A 325 3.32 -4.08 -13.21
N ARG A 326 4.13 -4.90 -12.57
CA ARG A 326 4.32 -6.29 -12.98
C ARG A 326 3.09 -7.14 -12.67
N GLY A 327 2.21 -6.67 -11.79
CA GLY A 327 1.02 -7.39 -11.32
C GLY A 327 -0.30 -6.88 -11.87
N VAL A 328 -0.31 -5.91 -12.81
CA VAL A 328 -1.54 -5.39 -13.40
C VAL A 328 -1.48 -5.32 -14.92
N TRP A 329 -2.61 -5.71 -15.54
CA TRP A 329 -2.76 -5.81 -16.99
C TRP A 329 -3.26 -4.52 -17.64
N PHE A 330 -3.91 -3.65 -16.87
CA PHE A 330 -4.48 -2.40 -17.35
C PHE A 330 -4.01 -1.24 -16.48
N TRP A 331 -3.61 -0.15 -17.14
CA TRP A 331 -3.06 1.08 -16.60
C TRP A 331 -4.07 2.21 -16.68
#